data_AF-A0A2D4SJF2-F1
#
_entry.id   AF-A0A2D4SJF2-F1
#
_cell.length_a   1.000
_cell.length_b   1.000
_cell.length_c   1.000
_cell.angle_alpha   90.00
_cell.angle_beta   90.00
_cell.angle_gamma   90.00
#
_symmetry.space_group_name_H-M   'P 1'
#
loop_
_entity.id
_entity.type
_entity.pdbx_description
1 polymer ?
#
loop_
_entity_poly.entity_id
_entity_poly.type
_entity_poly.pdbx_seq_one_letter_code
_entity_poly.pdbx_strand_id
1 'polypeptide(L)'
;MLDKFKEKLSDMNLAIREAIKSADFEKAQALDNERQYFIITAMKDETFSPDDEFVEFLENCAKENAELVSELEARIIKLSSATHKTGQMMKAYNI
;
A
#
# COMPACT_ATOMS: atom_id res chain seq x y z
N MET A 1 -5.08 23.40 8.01
CA MET A 1 -3.88 22.88 7.29
C MET A 1 -3.82 21.36 7.44
N LEU A 2 -3.94 20.87 8.68
CA LEU A 2 -4.02 19.46 9.02
C LEU A 2 -5.15 18.70 8.29
N ASP A 3 -6.35 19.28 8.18
CA ASP A 3 -7.47 18.63 7.47
C ASP A 3 -7.19 18.38 5.99
N LYS A 4 -6.60 19.37 5.30
CA LYS A 4 -6.18 19.22 3.90
C LYS A 4 -5.08 18.18 3.73
N PHE A 5 -4.22 18.05 4.73
CA PHE A 5 -3.21 17.01 4.76
C PHE A 5 -3.84 15.62 4.96
N LYS A 6 -4.75 15.48 5.93
CA LYS A 6 -5.51 14.25 6.19
C LYS A 6 -6.28 13.81 4.93
N GLU A 7 -7.03 14.71 4.30
CA GLU A 7 -7.78 14.46 3.06
C GLU A 7 -6.86 13.94 1.95
N LYS A 8 -5.76 14.66 1.66
CA LYS A 8 -4.81 14.25 0.63
C LYS A 8 -4.17 12.91 0.95
N LEU A 9 -3.82 12.65 2.22
CA LEU A 9 -3.22 11.37 2.61
C LEU A 9 -4.23 10.21 2.46
N SER A 10 -5.50 10.43 2.80
CA SER A 10 -6.57 9.46 2.58
C SER A 10 -6.74 9.13 1.09
N ASP A 11 -6.73 10.13 0.21
CA ASP A 11 -6.84 9.93 -1.23
C ASP A 11 -5.66 9.11 -1.78
N MET A 12 -4.43 9.41 -1.32
CA MET A 12 -3.25 8.64 -1.71
C MET A 12 -3.33 7.18 -1.23
N ASN A 13 -3.79 6.94 0.00
CA ASN A 13 -4.00 5.58 0.53
C ASN A 13 -5.06 4.82 -0.26
N LEU A 14 -6.16 5.48 -0.64
CA LEU A 14 -7.19 4.88 -1.50
C LEU A 14 -6.63 4.51 -2.88
N ALA A 15 -5.86 5.41 -3.50
CA ALA A 15 -5.26 5.17 -4.81
C ALA A 15 -4.28 3.98 -4.79
N ILE A 16 -3.45 3.87 -3.75
CA ILE A 16 -2.54 2.74 -3.54
C ILE A 16 -3.33 1.44 -3.37
N ARG A 17 -4.39 1.44 -2.56
CA ARG A 17 -5.26 0.28 -2.34
C ARG A 17 -5.89 -0.20 -3.66
N GLU A 18 -6.40 0.70 -4.48
CA GLU A 18 -7.02 0.33 -5.75
C GLU A 18 -5.99 -0.17 -6.78
N ALA A 19 -4.78 0.39 -6.79
CA ALA A 19 -3.66 -0.13 -7.61
C ALA A 19 -3.27 -1.55 -7.17
N ILE A 20 -3.17 -1.81 -5.87
CA ILE A 20 -2.89 -3.15 -5.31
C ILE A 20 -4.00 -4.15 -5.67
N LYS A 21 -5.28 -3.76 -5.54
CA LYS A 21 -6.41 -4.64 -5.87
C LYS A 21 -6.42 -5.03 -7.34
N SER A 22 -6.10 -4.09 -8.23
CA SER A 22 -6.00 -4.28 -9.67
C SER A 22 -4.68 -4.94 -10.13
N ALA A 23 -3.79 -5.28 -9.18
CA ALA A 23 -2.47 -5.86 -9.43
C ALA A 23 -1.53 -4.98 -10.28
N ASP A 24 -1.78 -3.67 -10.31
CA ASP A 24 -0.89 -2.68 -10.91
C ASP A 24 0.17 -2.25 -9.87
N PHE A 25 1.15 -3.13 -9.65
CA PHE A 25 2.15 -2.95 -8.60
C PHE A 25 3.15 -1.82 -8.89
N GLU A 26 3.42 -1.54 -10.16
CA GLU A 26 4.28 -0.43 -10.57
C GLU A 26 3.64 0.91 -10.20
N LYS A 27 2.35 1.07 -10.52
CA LYS A 27 1.58 2.24 -10.08
C LYS A 27 1.47 2.33 -8.56
N ALA A 28 1.23 1.21 -7.88
CA ALA A 28 1.17 1.18 -6.42
C ALA A 28 2.48 1.68 -5.78
N GLN A 29 3.63 1.23 -6.30
CA GLN A 29 4.94 1.67 -5.83
C GLN A 29 5.20 3.15 -6.11
N ALA A 30 4.83 3.65 -7.30
CA ALA A 30 4.98 5.06 -7.63
C ALA A 30 4.15 5.97 -6.69
N LEU A 31 2.90 5.59 -6.43
CA LEU A 31 2.02 6.30 -5.50
C LEU A 31 2.54 6.25 -4.06
N ASP A 32 3.10 5.11 -3.62
CA ASP A 32 3.66 4.99 -2.27
C ASP A 32 4.89 5.89 -2.08
N ASN A 33 5.77 5.97 -3.09
CA ASN A 33 6.91 6.89 -3.08
C ASN A 33 6.46 8.35 -2.96
N GLU A 34 5.42 8.73 -3.71
CA GLU A 34 4.83 10.08 -3.61
C GLU A 34 4.26 10.33 -2.21
N ARG A 35 3.57 9.35 -1.63
CA ARG A 35 2.98 9.43 -0.28
C ARG A 35 4.06 9.63 0.78
N GLN A 36 5.15 8.85 0.70
CA GLN A 36 6.28 8.98 1.62
C GLN A 36 6.91 10.37 1.51
N TYR A 37 7.13 10.87 0.30
CA TYR A 37 7.65 12.22 0.08
C TYR A 37 6.72 13.30 0.65
N PHE A 38 5.41 13.16 0.47
CA PHE A 38 4.41 14.08 1.01
C PHE A 38 4.44 14.14 2.55
N ILE A 39 4.45 12.98 3.21
CA ILE A 39 4.54 12.90 4.68
C ILE A 39 5.84 13.54 5.18
N ILE A 40 6.99 13.14 4.62
CA ILE A 40 8.29 13.65 5.05
C ILE A 40 8.38 15.17 4.87
N THR A 41 7.86 15.69 3.76
CA THR A 41 7.85 17.14 3.50
C THR A 41 7.02 17.88 4.53
N ALA A 42 5.82 17.38 4.86
CA ALA A 42 4.97 18.00 5.86
C ALA A 42 5.57 17.96 7.26
N MET A 43 6.18 16.83 7.66
CA MET A 43 6.80 16.69 8.99
C MET A 43 8.05 17.57 9.18
N LYS A 44 8.65 18.07 8.10
CA LYS A 44 9.78 19.00 8.14
C LYS A 44 9.36 20.47 8.18
N ASP A 45 8.08 20.77 7.97
CA ASP A 45 7.55 22.12 8.03
C ASP A 45 7.36 22.52 9.50
N GLU A 46 8.07 23.56 9.96
CA GLU A 46 8.00 24.05 11.34
C GLU A 46 6.60 24.58 11.72
N THR A 47 5.75 24.87 10.73
CA THR A 47 4.36 25.29 10.94
C THR A 47 3.39 24.10 11.05
N PHE A 48 3.87 22.88 10.77
CA PHE A 48 3.09 21.66 10.92
C PHE A 48 3.06 21.23 12.39
N SER A 49 1.92 21.45 13.02
CA SER A 49 1.67 21.05 14.40
C SER A 49 0.65 19.90 14.43
N PRO A 50 1.10 18.64 14.58
CA PRO A 50 0.20 17.50 14.71
C PRO A 50 -0.50 17.52 16.07
N ASP A 51 -1.82 17.27 16.07
CA ASP A 51 -2.63 17.06 17.27
C ASP A 51 -2.86 15.56 17.53
N ASP A 52 -3.46 15.24 18.68
CA ASP A 52 -3.75 13.84 19.07
C ASP A 52 -4.65 13.14 18.04
N GLU A 53 -5.61 13.86 17.46
CA GLU A 53 -6.50 13.34 16.41
C GLU A 53 -5.74 12.96 15.14
N PHE A 54 -4.69 13.73 14.80
CA PHE A 54 -3.83 13.42 13.68
C PHE A 54 -2.94 12.19 13.93
N VAL A 55 -2.49 11.99 15.17
CA VAL A 55 -1.77 10.76 15.55
C VAL A 55 -2.69 9.55 15.38
N GLU A 56 -3.92 9.63 15.89
CA GLU A 56 -4.94 8.58 15.71
C GLU A 56 -5.22 8.29 14.23
N PHE A 57 -5.29 9.34 13.41
CA PHE A 57 -5.42 9.20 11.96
C PHE A 57 -4.25 8.44 11.31
N LEU A 58 -3.01 8.74 11.71
CA LEU A 58 -1.83 8.03 11.21
C LEU A 58 -1.80 6.57 11.66
N GLU A 59 -2.19 6.29 12.91
CA GLU A 59 -2.30 4.92 13.42
C GLU A 59 -3.32 4.10 12.64
N ASN A 60 -4.48 4.69 12.33
CA ASN A 60 -5.49 4.05 11.48
C ASN A 60 -4.94 3.77 10.07
N CYS A 61 -4.23 4.73 9.46
CA CYS A 61 -3.57 4.52 8.17
C CYS A 61 -2.53 3.37 8.25
N ALA A 62 -1.74 3.32 9.31
CA ALA A 62 -0.74 2.26 9.50
C ALA A 62 -1.39 0.88 9.64
N LYS A 63 -2.49 0.80 10.39
CA LYS A 63 -3.28 -0.44 10.54
C LYS A 63 -3.83 -0.91 9.19
N GLU A 64 -4.46 -0.02 8.43
CA GLU A 64 -4.99 -0.34 7.10
C GLU A 64 -3.89 -0.82 6.13
N ASN A 65 -2.71 -0.21 6.20
CA ASN A 65 -1.56 -0.63 5.39
C ASN A 65 -1.06 -2.03 5.78
N ALA A 66 -1.02 -2.35 7.08
CA ALA A 66 -0.61 -3.67 7.56
C ALA A 66 -1.58 -4.78 7.11
N GLU A 67 -2.88 -4.49 7.11
CA GLU A 67 -3.92 -5.40 6.59
C GLU A 67 -3.72 -5.65 5.08
N LEU A 68 -3.46 -4.58 4.31
CA LEU A 68 -3.15 -4.66 2.88
C LEU A 68 -1.90 -5.51 2.58
N VAL A 69 -0.82 -5.34 3.35
CA VAL A 69 0.40 -6.14 3.23
C VAL A 69 0.10 -7.62 3.50
N SER A 70 -0.66 -7.90 4.56
CA SER A 70 -1.05 -9.28 4.90
C SER A 70 -1.87 -9.94 3.78
N GLU A 71 -2.79 -9.20 3.15
CA GLU A 71 -3.57 -9.69 2.02
C GLU A 71 -2.68 -9.97 0.79
N LEU A 72 -1.74 -9.07 0.51
CA LEU A 72 -0.75 -9.22 -0.57
C LEU A 72 0.12 -10.47 -0.38
N GLU A 73 0.65 -10.68 0.82
CA GLU A 73 1.45 -11.86 1.16
C GLU A 73 0.65 -13.16 0.95
N ALA A 74 -0.60 -13.18 1.42
CA ALA A 74 -1.49 -14.32 1.21
C ALA A 74 -1.78 -14.60 -0.27
N ARG A 75 -1.93 -13.54 -1.09
CA ARG A 75 -2.09 -13.66 -2.55
C ARG A 75 -0.82 -14.20 -3.21
N ILE A 76 0.36 -13.74 -2.81
CA ILE A 76 1.66 -14.21 -3.32
C ILE A 76 1.86 -15.70 -3.02
N ILE A 77 1.56 -16.14 -1.79
CA ILE A 77 1.67 -17.55 -1.39
C ILE A 77 0.77 -18.43 -2.27
N LYS A 78 -0.49 -18.01 -2.49
CA LYS A 78 -1.43 -18.72 -3.37
C LYS A 78 -0.92 -18.80 -4.81
N LEU A 79 -0.43 -17.69 -5.34
CA LEU A 79 0.10 -17.61 -6.70
C LEU A 79 1.33 -18.52 -6.86
N SER A 80 2.27 -18.47 -5.92
CA SER A 80 3.46 -19.33 -5.91
C SER A 80 3.11 -20.82 -5.91
N SER A 81 2.13 -21.22 -5.08
CA SER A 81 1.63 -22.59 -5.07
C SER A 81 1.00 -23.01 -6.41
N ALA A 82 0.21 -22.13 -7.02
CA ALA A 82 -0.43 -22.38 -8.32
C ALA A 82 0.62 -22.50 -9.44
N THR A 83 1.61 -21.61 -9.48
CA THR A 83 2.71 -21.63 -10.44
C THR A 83 3.54 -22.91 -10.29
N HIS A 84 3.83 -23.34 -9.06
CA HIS A 84 4.54 -24.60 -8.83
C HIS A 84 3.79 -25.81 -9.39
N LYS A 85 2.49 -25.92 -9.12
CA LYS A 85 1.64 -26.99 -9.67
C LYS A 85 1.57 -26.95 -11.19
N THR A 86 1.44 -25.74 -11.76
CA THR A 86 1.43 -25.53 -13.22
C THR A 86 2.75 -25.99 -13.84
N GLY A 87 3.88 -25.65 -13.23
CA GLY A 87 5.21 -26.10 -13.68
C GLY A 87 5.39 -27.61 -13.62
N GLN A 88 4.87 -28.28 -12.58
CA GLN A 88 4.87 -29.74 -12.52
C GLN A 88 4.01 -30.37 -13.62
N MET A 89 2.81 -29.83 -13.87
CA MET A 89 1.93 -30.30 -14.95
C MET A 89 2.58 -30.12 -16.32
N MET A 90 3.15 -28.96 -16.63
CA MET A 90 3.86 -28.72 -17.89
C MET A 90 4.97 -29.74 -18.13
N LYS A 91 5.77 -30.07 -17.10
CA LYS A 91 6.80 -31.11 -17.19
C LYS A 91 6.22 -32.51 -17.42
N ALA A 92 5.07 -32.82 -16.83
CA ALA A 92 4.42 -34.12 -16.99
C ALA A 92 3.80 -34.30 -18.40
N TYR A 93 3.35 -33.21 -19.02
CA TYR A 93 2.72 -33.23 -20.35
C TYR A 93 3.71 -33.12 -21.52
N ASN A 94 5.00 -32.86 -21.26
CA ASN A 94 6.10 -32.87 -22.25
C ASN A 94 5.71 -32.23 -23.63
N ILE A 95 5.42 -30.92 -23.57
CA ILE A 95 5.88 -29.96 -24.58
C ILE A 95 7.23 -29.44 -24.10
#